data_AF-A0A0K1PUG3-F1
#
_entry.id   AF-A0A0K1PUG3-F1
#
_cell.length_a   1.000
_cell.length_b   1.000
_cell.length_c   1.000
_cell.angle_alpha   90.00
_cell.angle_beta   90.00
_cell.angle_gamma   90.00
#
_symmetry.space_group_name_H-M   'P 1'
#
loop_
_entity.id
_entity.type
_entity.pdbx_description
1 polymer ?
#
loop_
_entity_poly.entity_id
_entity_poly.type
_entity_poly.pdbx_seq_one_letter_code
_entity_poly.pdbx_strand_id
1 'polypeptide(L)'
;MSIEALYESRTGRETTKLCDELPDECERARLISDITRLLREPHMPETTRTAGLTLIGWLARRMPGETAHAIGVIEARQSEQRLRTARKPR
;
A
#
# COMPACT_ATOMS: atom_id res chain seq x y z
N MET A 1 -4.84 3.91 -31.11
CA MET A 1 -5.14 3.98 -29.66
C MET A 1 -4.14 3.06 -28.96
N SER A 2 -3.18 3.60 -28.20
CA SER A 2 -2.15 2.76 -27.56
C SER A 2 -2.67 2.12 -26.28
N ILE A 3 -2.09 0.99 -25.88
CA ILE A 3 -2.39 0.31 -24.62
C ILE A 3 -2.13 1.24 -23.42
N GLU A 4 -1.12 2.10 -23.50
CA GLU A 4 -0.80 3.08 -22.46
C GLU A 4 -1.89 4.14 -22.29
N ALA A 5 -2.44 4.65 -23.40
CA ALA A 5 -3.55 5.62 -23.36
C ALA A 5 -4.83 5.01 -22.75
N LEU A 6 -5.06 3.71 -22.95
CA LEU A 6 -6.15 2.97 -22.31
C LEU A 6 -5.92 2.78 -20.81
N TYR A 7 -4.68 2.55 -20.39
CA TYR A 7 -4.30 2.39 -18.98
C TYR A 7 -4.46 3.71 -18.20
N GLU A 8 -4.00 4.82 -18.77
CA GLU A 8 -4.17 6.18 -18.19
C GLU A 8 -5.64 6.62 -18.14
N SER A 9 -6.42 6.32 -19.18
CA SER A 9 -7.83 6.71 -19.26
C SER A 9 -8.72 5.94 -18.28
N ARG A 10 -8.43 4.65 -18.04
CA ARG A 10 -9.18 3.80 -17.11
C ARG A 10 -8.84 4.12 -15.65
N THR A 11 -7.58 4.39 -15.35
CA THR A 11 -7.11 4.67 -13.99
C THR A 11 -7.48 6.07 -13.49
N GLY A 12 -7.78 7.04 -14.37
CA GLY A 12 -8.11 8.41 -13.93
C GLY A 12 -9.61 8.70 -13.70
N ARG A 13 -10.51 8.09 -14.49
CA ARG A 13 -11.95 8.41 -14.45
C ARG A 13 -12.80 7.47 -13.60
N GLU A 14 -12.41 6.20 -13.45
CA GLU A 14 -13.12 5.25 -12.58
C GLU A 14 -12.76 5.47 -11.10
N THR A 15 -11.49 5.79 -10.80
CA THR A 15 -11.01 5.97 -9.42
C THR A 15 -11.69 7.12 -8.70
N THR A 16 -12.00 8.21 -9.40
CA THR A 16 -12.58 9.42 -8.78
C THR A 16 -14.02 9.20 -8.33
N LYS A 17 -14.82 8.43 -9.08
CA LYS A 17 -16.18 8.03 -8.64
C LYS A 17 -16.17 6.99 -7.52
N LEU A 18 -15.24 6.03 -7.57
CA LEU A 18 -15.08 5.01 -6.51
C LEU A 18 -14.63 5.61 -5.17
N CYS A 19 -13.89 6.73 -5.18
CA CYS A 19 -13.46 7.42 -3.95
C CYS A 19 -14.60 8.04 -3.14
N ASP A 20 -15.63 8.56 -3.80
CA ASP A 20 -16.79 9.16 -3.11
C ASP A 20 -17.68 8.08 -2.47
N GLU A 21 -17.70 6.87 -3.04
CA GLU A 21 -18.52 5.75 -2.55
C GLU A 21 -17.79 4.87 -1.52
N LEU A 22 -16.45 4.76 -1.60
CA LEU A 22 -15.64 3.91 -0.72
C LEU A 22 -14.30 4.62 -0.39
N PRO A 23 -14.28 5.55 0.57
CA PRO A 23 -13.05 6.29 0.94
C PRO A 23 -11.90 5.35 1.33
N ASP A 24 -12.20 4.23 2.00
CA ASP A 24 -11.23 3.18 2.37
C ASP A 24 -10.62 2.48 1.14
N GLU A 25 -11.37 2.34 0.05
CA GLU A 25 -10.90 1.71 -1.18
C GLU A 25 -9.92 2.61 -1.93
N CYS A 26 -10.21 3.91 -1.93
CA CYS A 26 -9.28 4.88 -2.51
C CYS A 26 -8.01 5.07 -1.70
N GLU A 27 -8.10 5.03 -0.37
CA GLU A 27 -6.92 5.02 0.48
C GLU A 27 -6.08 3.75 0.23
N ARG A 28 -6.72 2.59 0.09
CA ARG A 28 -6.06 1.33 -0.27
C ARG A 28 -5.32 1.43 -1.61
N ALA A 29 -5.98 1.92 -2.65
CA ALA A 29 -5.38 2.08 -3.97
C ALA A 29 -4.21 3.07 -3.96
N ARG A 30 -4.33 4.18 -3.22
CA ARG A 30 -3.24 5.15 -3.01
C ARG A 30 -2.05 4.51 -2.31
N LEU A 31 -2.27 3.77 -1.22
CA LEU A 31 -1.21 3.05 -0.50
C LEU A 31 -0.49 2.05 -1.39
N ILE A 32 -1.23 1.28 -2.21
CA ILE A 32 -0.61 0.34 -3.17
C ILE A 32 0.28 1.10 -4.17
N SER A 33 -0.18 2.24 -4.68
CA SER A 33 0.58 3.08 -5.61
C SER A 33 1.87 3.63 -4.97
N ASP A 34 1.75 4.17 -3.76
CA ASP A 34 2.88 4.76 -3.02
C ASP A 34 3.93 3.70 -2.67
N ILE A 35 3.50 2.52 -2.20
CA ILE A 35 4.41 1.40 -1.94
C ILE A 35 5.08 0.95 -3.25
N THR A 36 4.32 0.83 -4.35
CA THR A 36 4.89 0.44 -5.65
C THR A 36 5.95 1.43 -6.13
N ARG A 37 5.72 2.73 -5.93
CA ARG A 37 6.70 3.78 -6.25
C ARG A 37 7.95 3.67 -5.39
N LEU A 38 7.78 3.48 -4.07
CA LEU A 38 8.89 3.28 -3.14
C LEU A 38 9.75 2.06 -3.56
N LEU A 39 9.13 0.94 -3.93
CA LEU A 39 9.85 -0.27 -4.32
C LEU A 39 10.69 -0.17 -5.60
N ARG A 40 10.40 0.83 -6.45
CA ARG A 40 11.17 1.14 -7.66
C ARG A 40 12.45 1.90 -7.38
N GLU A 41 12.69 2.36 -6.15
CA GLU A 41 13.92 3.05 -5.80
C GLU A 41 15.14 2.13 -5.98
N PRO A 42 16.22 2.62 -6.61
CA PRO A 42 17.36 1.79 -7.02
C PRO A 42 18.16 1.23 -5.83
N HIS A 43 18.12 1.88 -4.67
CA HIS A 43 18.84 1.46 -3.47
C HIS A 43 17.96 0.74 -2.44
N MET A 44 16.78 0.24 -2.85
CA MET A 44 15.89 -0.47 -1.95
C MET A 44 16.48 -1.84 -1.55
N PRO A 45 16.65 -2.14 -0.24
CA PRO A 45 17.07 -3.45 0.21
C PRO A 45 16.11 -4.55 -0.25
N GLU A 46 16.64 -5.70 -0.64
CA GLU A 46 15.84 -6.81 -1.16
C GLU A 46 14.79 -7.30 -0.16
N THR A 47 15.14 -7.35 1.13
CA THR A 47 14.22 -7.70 2.21
C THR A 47 13.04 -6.73 2.30
N THR A 48 13.29 -5.43 2.16
CA THR A 48 12.24 -4.40 2.12
C THR A 48 11.37 -4.54 0.87
N ARG A 49 11.97 -4.88 -0.28
CA ARG A 49 11.23 -5.12 -1.51
C ARG A 49 10.28 -6.31 -1.38
N THR A 50 10.75 -7.41 -0.81
CA THR A 50 9.93 -8.60 -0.54
C THR A 50 8.80 -8.30 0.45
N ALA A 51 9.08 -7.56 1.53
CA ALA A 51 8.06 -7.15 2.49
C ALA A 51 7.01 -6.23 1.85
N GLY A 52 7.43 -5.26 1.03
CA GLY A 52 6.53 -4.35 0.32
C GLY A 52 5.64 -5.06 -0.70
N LEU A 53 6.19 -5.99 -1.48
CA LEU A 53 5.40 -6.82 -2.40
C LEU A 53 4.39 -7.70 -1.66
N THR A 54 4.78 -8.24 -0.49
CA THR A 54 3.88 -9.00 0.38
C THR A 54 2.73 -8.13 0.88
N LEU A 55 3.02 -6.90 1.33
CA LEU A 55 2.02 -5.93 1.78
C LEU A 55 1.06 -5.52 0.67
N ILE A 56 1.57 -5.26 -0.55
CA ILE A 56 0.73 -5.01 -1.73
C ILE A 56 -0.20 -6.20 -1.98
N GLY A 57 0.32 -7.42 -1.89
CA GLY A 57 -0.48 -8.65 -2.02
C GLY A 57 -1.60 -8.75 -0.99
N TRP A 58 -1.38 -8.30 0.24
CA TRP A 58 -2.43 -8.27 1.27
C TRP A 58 -3.47 -7.18 1.02
N LEU A 59 -3.03 -5.98 0.63
CA LEU A 59 -3.94 -4.86 0.31
C LEU A 59 -4.85 -5.20 -0.88
N ALA A 60 -4.28 -5.81 -1.93
CA ALA A 60 -5.00 -6.14 -3.15
C ALA A 60 -6.05 -7.26 -3.00
N ARG A 61 -5.93 -8.13 -1.98
CA ARG A 61 -6.82 -9.29 -1.78
C ARG A 61 -8.09 -9.00 -0.98
N ARG A 62 -8.26 -7.84 -0.35
CA ARG A 62 -9.44 -7.56 0.50
C ARG A 62 -10.74 -7.56 -0.31
N MET A 63 -11.73 -8.32 0.14
CA MET A 63 -13.11 -8.27 -0.36
C MET A 63 -13.81 -6.98 0.10
N PRO A 64 -14.71 -6.39 -0.71
CA PRO A 64 -15.55 -5.28 -0.27
C PRO A 64 -16.32 -5.66 1.01
N GLY A 65 -16.14 -4.89 2.09
CA GLY A 65 -16.79 -5.13 3.39
C GLY A 65 -15.96 -5.88 4.44
N GLU A 66 -14.77 -6.37 4.09
CA GLU A 66 -13.88 -7.03 5.04
C GLU A 66 -13.03 -5.98 5.76
N THR A 67 -13.18 -5.81 7.08
CA THR A 67 -12.43 -4.83 7.91
C THR A 67 -10.91 -5.01 7.77
N ALA A 68 -10.14 -3.92 7.91
CA ALA A 68 -8.68 -3.96 7.80
C ALA A 68 -8.14 -5.05 8.74
N HIS A 69 -7.35 -5.97 8.19
CA HIS A 69 -6.91 -7.14 8.94
C HIS A 69 -6.06 -6.65 10.13
N ALA A 70 -6.59 -6.77 11.34
CA ALA A 70 -6.04 -6.18 12.57
C ALA A 70 -4.57 -6.58 12.82
N ILE A 71 -4.14 -7.69 12.23
CA ILE A 71 -2.78 -8.23 12.28
C ILE A 71 -1.75 -7.22 11.77
N GLY A 72 -1.99 -6.58 10.61
CA GLY A 72 -1.02 -5.63 10.03
C GLY A 72 -0.84 -4.36 10.87
N VAL A 73 -1.91 -3.88 11.51
CA VAL A 73 -1.87 -2.70 12.40
C VAL A 73 -1.14 -3.02 13.71
N ILE A 74 -1.37 -4.20 14.27
CA ILE A 74 -0.67 -4.66 15.49
C ILE A 74 0.82 -4.85 15.19
N GLU A 75 1.15 -5.49 14.07
CA GLU A 75 2.54 -5.75 13.69
C GLU A 75 3.31 -4.46 13.33
N ALA A 76 2.65 -3.52 12.64
CA ALA A 76 3.22 -2.20 12.38
C ALA A 76 3.50 -1.41 13.68
N ARG A 77 2.56 -1.41 14.64
CA ARG A 77 2.78 -0.79 15.96
C ARG A 77 3.91 -1.46 16.73
N GLN A 78 4.02 -2.79 16.67
CA GLN A 78 5.12 -3.51 17.30
C GLN A 78 6.47 -3.23 16.64
N SER A 79 6.49 -3.02 15.32
CA SER A 79 7.68 -2.60 14.58
C SER A 79 8.11 -1.18 14.99
N GLU A 80 7.19 -0.22 14.99
CA GLU A 80 7.45 1.15 15.46
C GLU A 80 7.98 1.19 16.90
N GLN A 81 7.40 0.37 17.79
CA GLN A 81 7.85 0.28 19.18
C GLN A 81 9.28 -0.25 19.28
N ARG A 82 9.62 -1.30 18.52
CA ARG A 82 10.99 -1.85 18.46
C ARG A 82 11.99 -0.80 17.97
N LEU A 83 11.66 -0.08 16.91
CA LEU A 83 12.49 0.99 16.36
C LEU A 83 12.68 2.15 17.35
N ARG A 84 11.64 2.51 18.10
CA ARG A 84 11.72 3.54 19.16
C ARG A 84 12.62 3.12 20.31
N THR A 85 12.52 1.87 20.78
CA THR A 85 13.39 1.36 21.84
C THR A 85 14.84 1.24 21.40
N ALA A 86 15.09 0.88 20.14
CA ALA A 86 16.45 0.81 19.58
C ALA A 86 17.10 2.20 19.39
N ARG A 87 16.30 3.27 19.24
CA ARG A 87 16.76 4.65 19.04
C ARG A 87 17.04 5.43 20.33
N LYS A 88 16.84 4.86 21.52
CA LYS A 88 17.16 5.55 22.78
C LYS A 88 18.60 5.20 23.19
N PRO A 89 19.60 6.06 22.94
CA PRO A 89 20.94 5.82 23.44
C PRO A 89 20.93 5.97 24.96
N ARG A 90 21.67 5.09 25.62
CA ARG A 90 21.87 5.08 27.07
C ARG A 90 22.92 6.12 27.45
#